data_AF-A0A1E3LR14-F1
#
_entry.id   AF-A0A1E3LR14-F1
#
_cell.length_a   1.000
_cell.length_b   1.000
_cell.length_c   1.000
_cell.angle_alpha   90.00
_cell.angle_beta   90.00
_cell.angle_gamma   90.00
#
_symmetry.space_group_name_H-M   'P 1'
#
loop_
_entity.id
_entity.type
_entity.pdbx_description
1 polymer ?
#
loop_
_entity_poly.entity_id
_entity_poly.type
_entity_poly.pdbx_seq_one_letter_code
_entity_poly.pdbx_strand_id
1 'polypeptide(L)'
;MTIRTSDEIRDDLAVQGKALAQANADAALHERLIAAKAEATRLRKVCDGLTAELSQAQAAEAKAVIAKFEAGNRNFRVERVQHDQRKGIAHDRFVITWERLCYDMNAHDSVWQDQTIDGFAVLPDDVMQYILRHKPQVIPADILALAPDDPFEAMGRYLTGKARGYFKA
;
A
#
# COMPACT_ATOMS: atom_id res chain seq x y z
N MET A 1 -20.50 -47.87 -66.20
CA MET A 1 -19.58 -46.82 -65.74
C MET A 1 -20.16 -45.50 -66.22
N THR A 2 -20.88 -44.79 -65.36
CA THR A 2 -21.60 -43.57 -65.75
C THR A 2 -20.58 -42.44 -65.86
N ILE A 3 -20.43 -41.88 -67.07
CA ILE A 3 -19.48 -40.79 -67.33
C ILE A 3 -20.17 -39.49 -66.92
N ARG A 4 -19.60 -38.78 -65.95
CA ARG A 4 -20.08 -37.45 -65.52
C ARG A 4 -20.01 -36.47 -66.68
N THR A 5 -20.99 -35.58 -66.75
CA THR A 5 -21.03 -34.51 -67.75
C THR A 5 -20.04 -33.40 -67.40
N SER A 6 -19.65 -32.59 -68.38
CA SER A 6 -18.74 -31.46 -68.16
C SER A 6 -19.30 -30.41 -67.20
N ASP A 7 -20.63 -30.27 -67.15
CA ASP A 7 -21.29 -29.31 -66.28
C ASP A 7 -21.32 -29.78 -64.83
N GLU A 8 -21.58 -31.08 -64.58
CA GLU A 8 -21.45 -31.68 -63.24
C GLU A 8 -20.04 -31.53 -62.67
N ILE A 9 -19.01 -31.72 -63.52
CA ILE A 9 -17.62 -31.55 -63.11
C ILE A 9 -17.31 -30.07 -62.78
N ARG A 10 -17.88 -29.12 -63.52
CA ARG A 10 -17.67 -27.68 -63.29
C ARG A 10 -18.31 -27.24 -61.97
N ASP A 11 -19.52 -27.70 -61.69
CA ASP A 11 -20.23 -27.37 -60.46
C ASP A 11 -19.53 -27.98 -59.24
N ASP A 12 -19.10 -29.25 -59.33
CA ASP A 12 -18.29 -29.89 -58.29
C ASP A 12 -16.99 -29.12 -58.05
N LEU A 13 -16.29 -28.70 -59.10
CA LEU A 13 -15.04 -27.93 -58.98
C LEU A 13 -15.28 -26.58 -58.28
N ALA A 14 -16.39 -25.91 -58.57
CA ALA A 14 -16.75 -24.65 -57.91
C ALA A 14 -17.07 -24.84 -56.42
N VAL A 15 -17.77 -25.92 -56.06
CA VAL A 15 -18.06 -26.27 -54.65
C VAL A 15 -16.77 -26.60 -53.90
N GLN A 16 -15.93 -27.47 -54.47
CA GLN A 16 -14.66 -27.86 -53.86
C GLN A 16 -13.68 -26.69 -53.76
N GLY A 17 -13.67 -25.80 -54.75
CA GLY A 17 -12.85 -24.57 -54.72
C GLY A 17 -13.22 -23.65 -53.56
N LYS A 18 -14.53 -23.47 -53.28
CA LYS A 18 -14.99 -22.70 -52.11
C LYS A 18 -14.62 -23.39 -50.79
N ALA A 19 -14.82 -24.71 -50.70
CA ALA A 19 -14.46 -25.48 -49.50
C ALA A 19 -12.96 -25.42 -49.21
N LEU A 20 -12.11 -25.51 -50.24
CA LEU A 20 -10.66 -25.37 -50.12
C LEU A 20 -10.25 -23.97 -49.65
N ALA A 21 -10.87 -22.91 -50.20
CA ALA A 21 -10.60 -21.55 -49.77
C ALA A 21 -10.95 -21.33 -48.29
N GLN A 22 -12.09 -21.88 -47.84
CA GLN A 22 -12.49 -21.84 -46.43
C GLN A 22 -11.51 -22.60 -45.53
N ALA A 23 -11.14 -23.83 -45.91
CA ALA A 23 -10.20 -24.65 -45.14
C ALA A 23 -8.82 -23.97 -44.99
N ASN A 24 -8.34 -23.29 -46.05
CA ASN A 24 -7.09 -22.52 -45.98
C ASN A 24 -7.20 -21.32 -45.03
N ALA A 25 -8.35 -20.64 -45.01
CA ALA A 25 -8.59 -19.53 -44.08
C ALA A 25 -8.63 -20.02 -42.62
N ASP A 26 -9.28 -21.15 -42.37
CA ASP A 26 -9.37 -21.75 -41.03
C ASP A 26 -7.98 -22.22 -40.54
N ALA A 27 -7.16 -22.80 -41.41
CA ALA A 27 -5.78 -23.17 -41.10
C ALA A 27 -4.92 -21.95 -40.72
N ALA A 28 -5.00 -20.87 -41.50
CA ALA A 28 -4.29 -19.62 -41.19
C ALA A 28 -4.74 -18.98 -39.87
N LEU A 29 -6.04 -19.06 -39.56
CA LEU A 29 -6.57 -18.62 -38.26
C LEU A 29 -6.03 -19.50 -37.12
N HIS A 30 -6.00 -20.82 -37.31
CA HIS A 30 -5.50 -21.76 -36.30
C HIS A 30 -4.03 -21.48 -35.95
N GLU A 31 -3.18 -21.27 -36.94
CA GLU A 31 -1.76 -20.91 -36.74
C GLU A 31 -1.62 -19.62 -35.94
N ARG A 32 -2.41 -18.58 -36.27
CA ARG A 32 -2.43 -17.32 -35.53
C ARG A 32 -2.88 -17.51 -34.08
N LEU A 33 -3.89 -18.33 -33.82
CA LEU A 33 -4.36 -18.61 -32.47
C LEU A 33 -3.33 -19.37 -31.64
N ILE A 34 -2.59 -20.30 -32.24
CA ILE A 34 -1.46 -20.98 -31.58
C ILE A 34 -0.38 -19.95 -31.19
N ALA A 35 0.03 -19.09 -32.12
CA ALA A 35 1.02 -18.06 -31.86
C ALA A 35 0.55 -17.08 -30.76
N ALA A 36 -0.70 -16.62 -30.83
CA ALA A 36 -1.29 -15.73 -29.83
C ALA A 36 -1.35 -16.39 -28.44
N LYS A 37 -1.66 -17.70 -28.36
CA LYS A 37 -1.66 -18.44 -27.09
C LYS A 37 -0.27 -18.57 -26.48
N ALA A 38 0.75 -18.82 -27.32
CA ALA A 38 2.13 -18.86 -26.87
C ALA A 38 2.57 -17.49 -26.33
N GLU A 39 2.24 -16.41 -27.04
CA GLU A 39 2.55 -15.05 -26.62
C GLU A 39 1.82 -14.65 -25.33
N ALA A 40 0.52 -14.97 -25.21
CA ALA A 40 -0.24 -14.74 -23.98
C ALA A 40 0.37 -15.47 -22.77
N THR A 41 0.86 -16.70 -22.98
CA THR A 41 1.54 -17.46 -21.93
C THR A 41 2.86 -16.81 -21.53
N ARG A 42 3.63 -16.30 -22.50
CA ARG A 42 4.87 -15.55 -22.25
C ARG A 42 4.59 -14.27 -21.46
N LEU A 43 3.62 -13.47 -21.91
CA LEU A 43 3.24 -12.21 -21.27
C LEU A 43 2.75 -12.45 -19.84
N ARG A 44 1.95 -13.49 -19.59
CA ARG A 44 1.52 -13.83 -18.23
C ARG A 44 2.71 -14.06 -17.30
N LYS A 45 3.70 -14.87 -17.72
CA LYS A 45 4.91 -15.10 -16.91
C LYS A 45 5.67 -13.81 -16.62
N VAL A 46 5.75 -12.91 -17.59
CA VAL A 46 6.40 -11.60 -17.42
C VAL A 46 5.62 -10.74 -16.42
N CYS A 47 4.29 -10.66 -16.55
CA CYS A 47 3.45 -9.93 -15.60
C CYS A 47 3.56 -10.49 -14.18
N ASP A 48 3.53 -11.82 -14.03
CA ASP A 48 3.68 -12.47 -12.72
C ASP A 48 5.04 -12.15 -12.10
N GLY A 49 6.12 -12.20 -12.89
CA GLY A 49 7.48 -11.85 -12.46
C GLY A 49 7.60 -10.39 -12.02
N LEU A 50 7.13 -9.45 -12.86
CA LEU A 50 7.15 -8.02 -12.54
C LEU A 50 6.29 -7.69 -11.32
N THR A 51 5.15 -8.38 -11.14
CA THR A 51 4.32 -8.22 -9.95
C THR A 51 5.07 -8.62 -8.68
N ALA A 52 5.81 -9.73 -8.73
CA ALA A 52 6.63 -10.18 -7.61
C ALA A 52 7.79 -9.22 -7.31
N GLU A 53 8.49 -8.76 -8.34
CA GLU A 53 9.58 -7.78 -8.22
C GLU A 53 9.09 -6.45 -7.62
N LEU A 54 7.95 -5.94 -8.10
CA LEU A 54 7.34 -4.73 -7.57
C LEU A 54 6.98 -4.87 -6.09
N SER A 55 6.37 -6.00 -5.71
CA SER A 55 6.04 -6.27 -4.31
C SER A 55 7.28 -6.32 -3.42
N GLN A 56 8.39 -6.89 -3.90
CA GLN A 56 9.65 -6.93 -3.14
C GLN A 56 10.29 -5.56 -3.03
N ALA A 57 10.31 -4.78 -4.12
CA ALA A 57 10.84 -3.42 -4.13
C ALA A 57 10.06 -2.53 -3.14
N GLN A 58 8.73 -2.58 -3.17
CA GLN A 58 7.88 -1.81 -2.25
C GLN A 58 8.11 -2.21 -0.77
N ALA A 59 8.28 -3.50 -0.49
CA ALA A 59 8.60 -3.96 0.87
C ALA A 59 9.99 -3.47 1.33
N ALA A 60 10.98 -3.50 0.44
CA ALA A 60 12.33 -3.01 0.73
C ALA A 60 12.34 -1.49 0.95
N GLU A 61 11.64 -0.73 0.11
CA GLU A 61 11.47 0.73 0.25
C GLU A 61 10.77 1.09 1.56
N ALA A 62 9.66 0.43 1.89
CA ALA A 62 8.96 0.64 3.15
C ALA A 62 9.87 0.38 4.36
N LYS A 63 10.66 -0.71 4.32
CA LYS A 63 11.64 -1.02 5.36
C LYS A 63 12.75 0.04 5.45
N ALA A 64 13.25 0.51 4.31
CA ALA A 64 14.29 1.53 4.26
C ALA A 64 13.81 2.89 4.80
N VAL A 65 12.57 3.28 4.50
CA VAL A 65 11.95 4.50 5.05
C VAL A 65 11.87 4.43 6.58
N ILE A 66 11.39 3.31 7.13
CA ILE A 66 11.32 3.11 8.58
C ILE A 66 12.72 3.14 9.20
N ALA A 67 13.67 2.40 8.63
CA ALA A 67 15.05 2.36 9.13
C ALA A 67 15.72 3.74 9.11
N LYS A 68 15.48 4.55 8.07
CA LYS A 68 15.97 5.92 7.99
C LYS A 68 15.34 6.81 9.07
N PHE A 69 14.04 6.66 9.34
CA PHE A 69 13.37 7.40 10.40
C PHE A 69 13.95 7.03 11.79
N GLU A 70 14.15 5.74 12.06
CA GLU A 70 14.71 5.23 13.31
C GLU A 70 16.19 5.60 13.51
N ALA A 71 16.97 5.68 12.43
CA ALA A 71 18.35 6.15 12.50
C ALA A 71 18.46 7.61 12.98
N GLY A 72 17.42 8.41 12.72
CA GLY A 72 17.38 9.83 13.10
C GLY A 72 16.51 10.13 14.32
N ASN A 73 15.74 9.18 14.85
CA ASN A 73 14.79 9.42 15.95
C ASN A 73 14.74 8.24 16.92
N ARG A 74 14.75 8.53 18.22
CA ARG A 74 14.69 7.49 19.28
C ARG A 74 14.04 8.00 20.56
N ASN A 75 13.91 7.10 21.53
CA ASN A 75 13.50 7.43 22.91
C ASN A 75 12.14 8.14 23.04
N PHE A 76 11.16 7.76 22.21
CA PHE A 76 9.79 8.27 22.28
C PHE A 76 9.15 8.01 23.64
N ARG A 77 8.58 9.05 24.24
CA ARG A 77 7.81 9.02 25.48
C ARG A 77 6.61 9.94 25.38
N VAL A 78 5.52 9.55 26.03
CA VAL A 78 4.34 10.40 26.20
C VAL A 78 4.02 10.47 27.69
N GLU A 79 3.98 11.67 28.22
CA GLU A 79 3.69 11.94 29.61
C GLU A 79 2.36 12.67 29.73
N ARG A 80 1.49 12.20 30.63
CA ARG A 80 0.27 12.91 31.01
C ARG A 80 0.63 13.92 32.09
N VAL A 81 0.65 15.21 31.74
CA VAL A 81 1.08 16.29 32.65
C VAL A 81 -0.09 16.95 33.39
N GLN A 82 -1.31 16.79 32.89
CA GLN A 82 -2.52 17.23 33.57
C GLN A 82 -3.61 16.19 33.39
N HIS A 83 -4.29 15.85 34.48
CA HIS A 83 -5.41 14.93 34.48
C HIS A 83 -6.59 15.54 35.22
N ASP A 84 -7.73 15.68 34.52
CA ASP A 84 -8.99 16.09 35.13
C ASP A 84 -9.97 14.91 35.08
N GLN A 85 -9.97 14.10 36.14
CA GLN A 85 -10.83 12.91 36.28
C GLN A 85 -12.32 13.20 36.03
N ARG A 86 -12.76 14.44 36.26
CA ARG A 86 -14.18 14.82 36.08
C ARG A 86 -14.53 15.17 34.65
N LYS A 87 -13.53 15.49 33.82
CA LYS A 87 -13.72 15.94 32.43
C LYS A 87 -13.23 14.92 31.39
N GLY A 88 -12.61 13.84 31.83
CA GLY A 88 -12.16 12.76 30.96
C GLY A 88 -10.98 13.15 30.07
N ILE A 89 -10.55 12.22 29.21
CA ILE A 89 -9.28 12.33 28.47
C ILE A 89 -9.22 13.50 27.45
N ALA A 90 -10.34 14.18 27.18
CA ALA A 90 -10.38 15.36 26.30
C ALA A 90 -9.65 16.55 26.92
N HIS A 91 -9.66 16.62 28.24
CA HIS A 91 -9.10 17.72 28.99
C HIS A 91 -7.72 17.39 29.55
N ASP A 92 -7.22 16.19 29.31
CA ASP A 92 -5.88 15.80 29.68
C ASP A 92 -4.85 16.47 28.77
N ARG A 93 -3.76 16.92 29.40
CA ARG A 93 -2.61 17.49 28.69
C ARG A 93 -1.52 16.43 28.59
N PHE A 94 -1.02 16.23 27.38
CA PHE A 94 0.02 15.25 27.08
C PHE A 94 1.24 15.96 26.53
N VAL A 95 2.41 15.65 27.09
CA VAL A 95 3.69 16.11 26.57
C VAL A 95 4.37 14.92 25.91
N ILE A 96 4.75 15.09 24.65
CA ILE A 96 5.38 14.06 23.82
C ILE A 96 6.84 14.46 23.68
N THR A 97 7.74 13.56 24.05
CA THR A 97 9.19 13.78 23.95
C THR A 97 9.86 12.69 23.14
N TRP A 98 10.87 13.05 22.36
CA TRP A 98 11.75 12.12 21.66
C TRP A 98 13.09 12.77 21.37
N GLU A 99 14.10 11.96 21.10
CA GLU A 99 15.42 12.47 20.67
C GLU A 99 15.50 12.43 19.16
N ARG A 100 15.95 13.52 18.56
CA ARG A 100 16.24 13.62 17.12
C ARG A 100 17.71 13.91 16.89
N LEU A 101 18.31 13.21 15.94
CA LEU A 101 19.67 13.49 15.50
C LEU A 101 19.68 14.78 14.66
N CYS A 102 20.32 15.82 15.16
CA CYS A 102 20.40 17.14 14.54
C CYS A 102 21.86 17.54 14.38
N TYR A 103 22.20 18.20 13.27
CA TYR A 103 23.55 18.72 13.08
C TYR A 103 23.77 19.96 13.94
N ASP A 104 24.76 19.92 14.83
CA ASP A 104 25.17 21.05 15.64
C ASP A 104 26.38 21.74 15.01
N MET A 105 26.18 23.00 14.61
CA MET A 105 27.21 23.83 13.98
C MET A 105 28.41 24.10 14.91
N ASN A 106 28.22 24.10 16.23
CA ASN A 106 29.29 24.34 17.19
C ASN A 106 30.15 23.09 17.39
N ALA A 107 29.52 21.93 17.44
CA ALA A 107 30.20 20.64 17.58
C ALA A 107 30.76 20.12 16.24
N HIS A 108 30.34 20.69 15.11
CA HIS A 108 30.60 20.18 13.76
C HIS A 108 30.24 18.69 13.60
N ASP A 109 29.24 18.23 14.34
CA ASP A 109 28.82 16.83 14.39
C ASP A 109 27.31 16.73 14.60
N SER A 110 26.77 15.54 14.33
CA SER A 110 25.38 15.20 14.57
C SER A 110 25.19 14.79 16.03
N VAL A 111 24.41 15.57 16.77
CA VAL A 111 24.13 15.35 18.20
C VAL A 111 22.65 15.05 18.40
N TRP A 112 22.36 14.20 19.37
CA TRP A 112 20.98 13.91 19.77
C TRP A 112 20.42 15.10 20.55
N GLN A 113 19.28 15.62 20.10
CA GLN A 113 18.59 16.74 20.73
C GLN A 113 17.18 16.35 21.12
N ASP A 114 16.78 16.70 22.34
CA ASP A 114 15.42 16.49 22.81
C ASP A 114 14.44 17.37 22.05
N GLN A 115 13.41 16.73 21.52
CA GLN A 115 12.24 17.34 20.94
C GLN A 115 11.10 17.21 21.93
N THR A 116 10.38 18.30 22.18
CA THR A 116 9.24 18.32 23.10
C THR A 116 8.07 19.01 22.43
N ILE A 117 6.93 18.34 22.39
CA ILE A 117 5.69 18.86 21.83
C ILE A 117 4.55 18.67 22.82
N ASP A 118 3.72 19.70 22.95
CA ASP A 118 2.53 19.69 23.80
C ASP A 118 1.29 19.23 23.02
N GLY A 119 1.04 17.92 23.09
CA GLY A 119 -0.16 17.29 22.57
C GLY A 119 -0.02 16.70 21.16
N PHE A 120 -0.81 15.67 20.91
CA PHE A 120 -0.83 14.93 19.64
C PHE A 120 -1.30 15.74 18.44
N ALA A 121 -2.07 16.82 18.64
CA ALA A 121 -2.66 17.59 17.53
C ALA A 121 -1.64 18.44 16.75
N VAL A 122 -0.49 18.72 17.35
CA VAL A 122 0.59 19.54 16.76
C VAL A 122 1.85 18.70 16.47
N LEU A 123 1.75 17.38 16.62
CA LEU A 123 2.84 16.46 16.33
C LEU A 123 3.04 16.36 14.81
N PRO A 124 4.28 16.35 14.30
CA PRO A 124 4.55 16.10 12.88
C PRO A 124 3.94 14.79 12.40
N ASP A 125 3.39 14.78 11.18
CA ASP A 125 2.67 13.64 10.62
C ASP A 125 3.54 12.37 10.55
N ASP A 126 4.81 12.50 10.22
CA ASP A 126 5.77 11.39 10.17
C ASP A 126 6.00 10.76 11.55
N VAL A 127 6.14 11.59 12.59
CA VAL A 127 6.26 11.14 13.98
C VAL A 127 4.96 10.48 14.47
N MET A 128 3.81 11.10 14.17
CA MET A 128 2.50 10.53 14.51
C MET A 128 2.31 9.15 13.87
N GLN A 129 2.53 9.05 12.56
CA GLN A 129 2.39 7.80 11.82
C GLN A 129 3.34 6.73 12.34
N TYR A 130 4.60 7.09 12.63
CA TYR A 130 5.56 6.16 13.20
C TYR A 130 5.12 5.65 14.58
N ILE A 131 4.67 6.53 15.47
CA ILE A 131 4.19 6.14 16.80
C ILE A 131 3.00 5.18 16.69
N LEU A 132 2.00 5.52 15.88
CA LEU A 132 0.79 4.69 15.73
C LEU A 132 1.08 3.31 15.14
N ARG A 133 2.02 3.23 14.19
CA ARG A 133 2.31 1.99 13.47
C ARG A 133 3.35 1.10 14.16
N HIS A 134 4.35 1.69 14.81
CA HIS A 134 5.53 0.96 15.30
C HIS A 134 5.73 1.05 16.80
N LYS A 135 5.13 2.04 17.48
CA LYS A 135 5.26 2.24 18.93
C LYS A 135 3.91 2.52 19.62
N PRO A 136 2.81 1.79 19.31
CA PRO A 136 1.51 2.10 19.90
C PRO A 136 1.52 2.05 21.44
N GLN A 137 2.42 1.27 22.05
CA GLN A 137 2.59 1.17 23.51
C GLN A 137 2.99 2.49 24.20
N VAL A 138 3.49 3.49 23.48
CA VAL A 138 3.78 4.81 24.07
C VAL A 138 2.54 5.69 24.16
N ILE A 139 1.45 5.31 23.48
CA ILE A 139 0.18 6.04 23.52
C ILE A 139 -0.53 5.67 24.82
N PRO A 140 -1.10 6.65 25.55
CA PRO A 140 -1.88 6.39 26.75
C PRO A 140 -3.00 5.37 26.50
N ALA A 141 -3.13 4.37 27.39
CA ALA A 141 -4.10 3.28 27.25
C ALA A 141 -5.54 3.77 27.09
N ASP A 142 -5.91 4.84 27.79
CA ASP A 142 -7.23 5.48 27.70
C ASP A 142 -7.54 6.04 26.29
N ILE A 143 -6.52 6.46 25.53
CA ILE A 143 -6.69 6.85 24.13
C ILE A 143 -6.90 5.60 23.29
N LEU A 144 -6.07 4.58 23.46
CA LEU A 144 -6.18 3.31 22.73
C LEU A 144 -7.52 2.60 22.98
N ALA A 145 -8.09 2.75 24.18
CA ALA A 145 -9.40 2.20 24.53
C ALA A 145 -10.55 2.76 23.68
N LEU A 146 -10.36 3.92 23.02
CA LEU A 146 -11.37 4.49 22.12
C LEU A 146 -11.58 3.63 20.86
N ALA A 147 -10.57 2.87 20.44
CA ALA A 147 -10.66 1.83 19.40
C ALA A 147 -9.54 0.79 19.66
N PRO A 148 -9.82 -0.27 20.44
CA PRO A 148 -8.79 -1.20 20.91
C PRO A 148 -8.03 -1.94 19.82
N ASP A 149 -8.67 -2.17 18.67
CA ASP A 149 -8.11 -2.95 17.56
C ASP A 149 -7.40 -2.09 16.50
N ASP A 150 -7.56 -0.76 16.57
CA ASP A 150 -7.00 0.17 15.58
C ASP A 150 -6.48 1.46 16.25
N PRO A 151 -5.16 1.55 16.48
CA PRO A 151 -4.53 2.76 17.02
C PRO A 151 -4.80 4.02 16.18
N PHE A 152 -4.91 3.90 14.85
CA PHE A 152 -5.19 5.04 13.97
C PHE A 152 -6.61 5.55 14.20
N GLU A 153 -7.59 4.65 14.28
CA GLU A 153 -8.96 5.01 14.61
C GLU A 153 -9.07 5.60 16.02
N ALA A 154 -8.38 5.00 16.99
CA ALA A 154 -8.35 5.50 18.37
C ALA A 154 -7.82 6.93 18.44
N MET A 155 -6.71 7.21 17.77
CA MET A 155 -6.13 8.55 17.68
C MET A 155 -7.05 9.51 16.93
N GLY A 156 -7.68 9.08 15.83
CA GLY A 156 -8.65 9.88 15.08
C GLY A 156 -9.87 10.28 15.91
N ARG A 157 -10.42 9.33 16.68
CA ARG A 157 -11.49 9.58 17.67
C ARG A 157 -11.03 10.54 18.74
N TYR A 158 -9.80 10.37 19.26
CA TYR A 158 -9.21 11.26 20.25
C TYR A 158 -9.10 12.71 19.76
N LEU A 159 -8.47 12.92 18.59
CA LEU A 159 -8.27 14.25 18.02
C LEU A 159 -9.61 14.93 17.68
N THR A 160 -10.56 14.17 17.14
CA THR A 160 -11.91 14.67 16.84
C THR A 160 -12.66 15.04 18.11
N GLY A 161 -12.60 14.20 19.15
CA GLY A 161 -13.22 14.47 20.46
C GLY A 161 -12.62 15.71 21.12
N LYS A 162 -11.29 15.87 21.05
CA LYS A 162 -10.57 17.03 21.58
C LYS A 162 -10.94 18.33 20.86
N ALA A 163 -11.07 18.32 19.54
CA ALA A 163 -11.49 19.49 18.76
C ALA A 163 -12.95 19.91 19.04
N ARG A 164 -13.82 18.95 19.35
CA ARG A 164 -15.26 19.19 19.61
C ARG A 164 -15.60 19.44 21.08
N GLY A 165 -14.65 19.21 22.00
CA GLY A 165 -14.84 19.38 23.44
C GLY A 165 -15.64 18.27 24.13
N TYR A 166 -15.83 17.11 23.49
CA TYR A 166 -16.57 15.98 24.09
C TYR A 166 -16.01 14.62 23.64
N PHE A 167 -15.69 13.76 24.60
CA PHE A 167 -15.79 12.30 24.43
C PHE A 167 -17.20 11.90 24.84
N LYS A 168 -17.95 11.26 23.96
CA LYS A 168 -19.27 10.74 24.33
C LYS A 168 -19.04 9.63 25.38
N ALA A 169 -19.58 9.85 26.58
CA ALA A 169 -19.62 8.85 27.64
C ALA A 169 -20.38 7.60 27.21
#